data_AF-A0A972BI15-F1
#
_entry.id   AF-A0A972BI15-F1
#
_cell.length_a   1.000
_cell.length_b   1.000
_cell.length_c   1.000
_cell.angle_alpha   90.00
_cell.angle_beta   90.00
_cell.angle_gamma   90.00
#
_symmetry.space_group_name_H-M   'P 1'
#
loop_
_entity.id
_entity.type
_entity.pdbx_description
1 polymer ?
#
loop_
_entity_poly.entity_id
_entity_poly.type
_entity_poly.pdbx_seq_one_letter_code
_entity_poly.pdbx_strand_id
1 'polypeptide(L)'
;MRSEGKRRLGLALYFAGMLALAALISWLFSYVPLHPWLHAFLVFATPKLLTDILAALFQGSKKKYIFFEDYLRELLLFFAVVAVCVLAVAAVQQYLHGMVWLPLLAAAIALIWR
;
A
#
# COMPACT_ATOMS: atom_id res chain seq x y z
N MET A 1 -29.95 -2.79 3.55
CA MET A 1 -29.29 -2.08 4.67
C MET A 1 -28.34 -2.95 5.50
N ARG A 2 -28.74 -4.12 6.06
CA ARG A 2 -27.85 -4.96 6.90
C ARG A 2 -26.62 -5.55 6.17
N SER A 3 -26.67 -5.70 4.85
CA SER A 3 -25.56 -6.18 4.00
C SER A 3 -24.54 -5.08 3.66
N GLU A 4 -25.00 -3.85 3.40
CA GLU A 4 -24.13 -2.71 3.08
C GLU A 4 -23.32 -2.24 4.28
N GLY A 5 -23.91 -2.26 5.48
CA GLY A 5 -23.20 -1.93 6.72
C GLY A 5 -22.00 -2.85 6.96
N LYS A 6 -22.16 -4.16 6.79
CA LYS A 6 -21.07 -5.14 6.91
C LYS A 6 -19.97 -4.93 5.86
N ARG A 7 -20.33 -4.59 4.62
CA ARG A 7 -19.36 -4.30 3.55
C ARG A 7 -18.55 -3.04 3.85
N ARG A 8 -19.18 -1.96 4.33
CA ARG A 8 -18.50 -0.72 4.71
C ARG A 8 -17.58 -0.93 5.91
N LEU A 9 -18.03 -1.69 6.91
CA LEU A 9 -17.21 -2.05 8.08
C LEU A 9 -15.98 -2.85 7.67
N GLY A 10 -16.12 -3.80 6.74
CA GLY A 10 -14.98 -4.57 6.21
C GLY A 10 -13.97 -3.71 5.42
N LEU A 11 -14.43 -2.69 4.69
CA LEU A 11 -13.55 -1.73 4.01
C LEU A 11 -12.84 -0.81 5.01
N ALA A 12 -13.55 -0.31 6.01
CA ALA A 12 -12.97 0.53 7.06
C ALA A 12 -11.92 -0.24 7.88
N LEU A 13 -12.21 -1.50 8.23
CA LEU A 13 -11.27 -2.34 8.97
C LEU A 13 -10.02 -2.66 8.14
N TYR A 14 -10.20 -2.93 6.84
CA TYR A 14 -9.09 -3.15 5.92
C TYR A 14 -8.23 -1.88 5.76
N PHE A 15 -8.87 -0.72 5.57
CA PHE A 15 -8.17 0.55 5.49
C PHE A 15 -7.40 0.86 6.78
N ALA A 16 -8.02 0.69 7.94
CA ALA A 16 -7.37 0.89 9.24
C ALA A 16 -6.18 -0.07 9.42
N GLY A 17 -6.33 -1.33 9.03
CA GLY A 17 -5.24 -2.31 9.03
C GLY A 17 -4.09 -1.91 8.12
N MET A 18 -4.38 -1.49 6.88
CA MET A 18 -3.37 -1.00 5.93
C MET A 18 -2.69 0.26 6.41
N LEU A 19 -3.43 1.20 7.00
CA LEU A 19 -2.89 2.43 7.57
C LEU A 19 -1.92 2.13 8.72
N ALA A 20 -2.33 1.27 9.65
CA ALA A 20 -1.49 0.86 10.76
C ALA A 20 -0.21 0.15 10.28
N LEU A 21 -0.34 -0.74 9.29
CA LEU A 21 0.80 -1.45 8.72
C LEU A 21 1.75 -0.50 7.98
N ALA A 22 1.23 0.40 7.15
CA ALA A 22 2.02 1.41 6.45
C ALA A 22 2.70 2.39 7.42
N ALA A 23 2.03 2.77 8.52
CA ALA A 23 2.61 3.63 9.55
C ALA A 23 3.74 2.91 10.30
N LEU A 24 3.55 1.63 10.64
CA LEU A 24 4.57 0.81 11.29
C LEU A 24 5.80 0.61 10.40
N ILE A 25 5.59 0.37 9.10
CA ILE A 25 6.65 0.28 8.09
C ILE A 25 7.39 1.62 7.95
N SER A 26 6.65 2.72 7.87
CA SER A 26 7.23 4.06 7.76
C SER A 26 8.09 4.40 8.99
N TRP A 27 7.59 4.07 10.18
CA TRP A 27 8.33 4.20 11.44
C TRP A 27 9.57 3.30 11.44
N LEU A 28 9.46 2.04 11.03
CA LEU A 28 10.59 1.12 10.97
C LEU A 28 11.69 1.64 10.02
N PHE A 29 11.30 2.14 8.85
CA PHE A 29 12.24 2.70 7.87
C PHE A 29 12.79 4.07 8.25
N SER A 30 12.20 4.76 9.24
CA SER A 30 12.75 6.03 9.74
C SER A 30 14.08 5.85 10.49
N TYR A 31 14.36 4.64 10.98
CA TYR A 31 15.63 4.29 11.63
C TYR A 31 16.76 4.01 10.63
N VAL A 32 16.44 3.90 9.34
CA VAL A 32 17.43 3.65 8.29
C VAL A 32 17.66 4.96 7.53
N PRO A 33 18.91 5.39 7.32
CA PRO A 33 19.21 6.58 6.53
C PRO A 33 18.96 6.30 5.04
N LEU A 34 17.68 6.32 4.66
CA LEU A 34 17.22 6.14 3.30
C LEU A 34 17.01 7.50 2.64
N HIS A 35 17.25 7.56 1.33
CA HIS A 35 16.90 8.74 0.54
C HIS A 35 15.37 8.92 0.54
N PRO A 36 14.83 10.15 0.67
CA PRO A 36 13.38 10.41 0.76
C PRO A 36 12.49 9.70 -0.29
N TRP A 37 12.91 9.62 -1.55
CA TRP A 37 12.15 8.93 -2.60
C TRP A 37 12.10 7.41 -2.39
N LEU A 38 13.21 6.82 -1.93
CA LEU A 38 13.31 5.39 -1.63
C LEU A 38 12.48 5.04 -0.39
N HIS A 39 12.51 5.90 0.63
CA HIS A 39 11.64 5.76 1.81
C HIS A 39 10.17 5.78 1.42
N ALA A 40 9.75 6.77 0.61
CA ALA A 40 8.37 6.84 0.11
C ALA A 40 8.00 5.57 -0.67
N PHE A 41 8.82 5.14 -1.63
CA PHE A 41 8.59 3.93 -2.41
C PHE A 41 8.37 2.69 -1.55
N LEU A 42 9.23 2.49 -0.54
CA LEU A 42 9.11 1.36 0.38
C LEU A 42 7.82 1.42 1.21
N VAL A 43 7.43 2.60 1.69
CA VAL A 43 6.18 2.78 2.43
C VAL A 43 4.94 2.46 1.58
N PHE A 44 4.99 2.65 0.26
CA PHE A 44 3.91 2.25 -0.65
C PHE A 44 3.96 0.76 -1.05
N ALA A 45 5.15 0.24 -1.33
CA ALA A 45 5.35 -1.12 -1.85
C ALA A 45 5.19 -2.21 -0.78
N THR A 46 5.84 -2.01 0.37
CA THR A 46 5.97 -3.02 1.41
C THR A 46 4.63 -3.44 2.02
N PRO A 47 3.66 -2.53 2.28
CA PRO A 47 2.35 -2.94 2.79
C PRO A 47 1.62 -3.90 1.88
N LYS A 48 1.62 -3.64 0.57
CA LYS A 48 0.94 -4.48 -0.41
C LYS A 48 1.57 -5.88 -0.44
N LEU A 49 2.90 -5.94 -0.54
CA LEU A 49 3.64 -7.20 -0.55
C LEU A 49 3.36 -8.02 0.72
N LEU A 50 3.38 -7.38 1.89
CA LEU A 50 3.05 -8.04 3.16
C LEU A 50 1.62 -8.57 3.17
N THR A 51 0.65 -7.77 2.69
CA THR A 51 -0.74 -8.25 2.63
C THR A 51 -0.94 -9.40 1.66
N ASP A 52 -0.24 -9.39 0.52
CA ASP A 52 -0.33 -10.47 -0.47
C ASP A 52 0.33 -11.75 0.07
N ILE A 53 1.46 -11.65 0.76
CA ILE A 53 2.14 -12.78 1.43
C ILE A 53 1.27 -13.34 2.56
N LEU A 54 0.69 -12.48 3.41
CA LEU A 54 -0.21 -12.91 4.47
C LEU A 54 -1.48 -13.56 3.89
N ALA A 55 -2.05 -12.99 2.83
CA ALA A 55 -3.18 -13.61 2.15
C ALA A 55 -2.81 -14.99 1.59
N ALA A 56 -1.64 -15.14 0.97
CA ALA A 56 -1.16 -16.43 0.47
C ALA A 56 -0.93 -17.46 1.58
N LEU A 57 -0.42 -17.04 2.75
CA LEU A 57 -0.17 -17.92 3.91
C LEU A 57 -1.48 -18.38 4.59
N PHE A 58 -2.46 -17.48 4.74
CA PHE A 58 -3.68 -17.76 5.50
C PHE A 58 -4.88 -18.20 4.64
N GLN A 59 -4.91 -17.91 3.33
CA GLN A 59 -5.97 -18.34 2.41
C GLN A 59 -5.52 -19.52 1.53
N GLY A 60 -5.27 -20.68 2.14
CA GLY A 60 -4.80 -21.89 1.45
C GLY A 60 -5.73 -22.55 0.42
N SER A 61 -6.83 -21.93 -0.04
CA SER A 61 -7.83 -22.62 -0.88
C SER A 61 -8.48 -21.80 -2.01
N LYS A 62 -8.47 -20.45 -1.96
CA LYS A 62 -8.98 -19.62 -3.08
C LYS A 62 -7.82 -18.90 -3.74
N LYS A 63 -7.15 -19.57 -4.68
CA LYS A 63 -6.10 -18.95 -5.51
C LYS A 63 -6.68 -17.74 -6.24
N LYS A 64 -6.38 -16.52 -5.77
CA LYS A 64 -6.71 -15.27 -6.46
C LYS A 64 -6.03 -15.19 -7.84
N TYR A 65 -4.87 -15.84 -7.97
CA TYR A 65 -4.11 -15.98 -9.22
C TYR A 65 -3.92 -17.45 -9.55
N ILE A 66 -4.37 -17.87 -10.74
CA ILE A 66 -4.19 -19.23 -11.25
C ILE A 66 -2.75 -19.41 -11.75
N PHE A 67 -2.16 -18.33 -12.29
CA PHE A 67 -0.79 -18.28 -12.80
C PHE A 67 0.03 -17.19 -12.10
N PHE A 68 1.31 -17.46 -11.84
CA PHE A 68 2.24 -16.49 -11.26
C PHE A 68 2.45 -15.26 -12.15
N GLU A 69 2.31 -15.41 -13.47
CA GLU A 69 2.45 -14.31 -14.43
C GLU A 69 1.38 -13.22 -14.24
N ASP A 70 0.15 -13.59 -13.90
CA ASP A 70 -0.93 -12.63 -13.64
C ASP A 70 -0.63 -11.80 -12.37
N TYR A 71 -0.09 -12.46 -11.34
CA TYR A 71 0.38 -11.78 -10.13
C TYR A 71 1.54 -10.82 -10.44
N LEU A 72 2.53 -11.27 -11.22
CA LEU A 72 3.67 -10.44 -11.60
C LEU A 72 3.22 -9.21 -12.41
N ARG A 73 2.28 -9.38 -13.34
CA ARG A 73 1.72 -8.29 -14.15
C ARG A 73 0.97 -7.28 -13.28
N GLU A 74 0.14 -7.74 -12.34
CA GLU A 74 -0.57 -6.86 -11.42
C GLU A 74 0.39 -6.12 -10.48
N LEU A 75 1.44 -6.80 -10.00
CA LEU A 75 2.47 -6.22 -9.15
C LEU A 75 3.25 -5.14 -9.91
N LEU A 76 3.61 -5.38 -11.17
CA LEU A 76 4.29 -4.39 -12.03
C LEU A 76 3.42 -3.16 -12.29
N LEU A 77 2.13 -3.36 -12.58
CA LEU A 77 1.18 -2.25 -12.74
C LEU A 77 1.05 -1.43 -11.46
N PHE A 78 1.00 -2.11 -10.31
CA PHE A 78 0.99 -1.42 -9.02
C PHE A 78 2.27 -0.63 -8.78
N PHE A 79 3.44 -1.19 -9.08
CA PHE A 79 4.70 -0.45 -8.97
C PHE A 79 4.76 0.76 -9.90
N ALA A 80 4.20 0.68 -11.10
CA ALA A 80 4.10 1.84 -11.99
C ALA A 80 3.25 2.94 -11.35
N VAL A 81 2.10 2.61 -10.76
CA VAL A 81 1.27 3.58 -10.03
C VAL A 81 1.98 4.15 -8.81
N VAL A 82 2.65 3.31 -8.03
CA VAL A 82 3.47 3.75 -6.89
C VAL A 82 4.56 4.72 -7.33
N ALA A 83 5.24 4.46 -8.45
CA ALA A 83 6.27 5.35 -8.98
C ALA A 83 5.69 6.73 -9.31
N VAL A 84 4.53 6.80 -9.96
CA VAL A 84 3.83 8.06 -10.23
C VAL A 84 3.48 8.79 -8.93
N CYS A 85 3.01 8.06 -7.91
CA CYS A 85 2.69 8.65 -6.60
C CYS A 85 3.94 9.16 -5.87
N VAL A 86 5.05 8.42 -5.91
CA VAL A 86 6.33 8.87 -5.32
C VAL A 86 6.83 10.13 -6.02
N LEU A 87 6.73 10.21 -7.35
CA LEU A 87 7.06 11.43 -8.10
C LEU A 87 6.17 12.61 -7.68
N ALA A 88 4.87 12.39 -7.52
CA ALA A 88 3.95 13.42 -7.04
C ALA A 88 4.29 13.88 -5.62
N VAL A 89 4.60 12.95 -4.70
CA VAL A 89 5.01 13.30 -3.34
C VAL A 89 6.34 14.06 -3.34
N ALA A 90 7.32 13.61 -4.12
CA ALA A 90 8.59 14.30 -4.27
C ALA A 90 8.38 15.72 -4.81
N ALA A 91 7.50 15.90 -5.79
CA ALA A 91 7.15 17.21 -6.33
C ALA A 91 6.53 18.12 -5.26
N VAL A 92 5.58 17.62 -4.47
CA VAL A 92 4.93 18.38 -3.39
C VAL A 92 5.93 18.76 -2.29
N GLN A 93 6.78 17.82 -1.88
CA GLN A 93 7.75 18.07 -0.80
C GLN A 93 8.86 19.02 -1.23
N GLN A 94 9.39 18.88 -2.46
CA GLN A 94 10.52 19.68 -2.94
C GLN A 94 10.11 21.07 -3.46
N TYR A 95 8.96 21.19 -4.12
CA TYR A 95 8.57 22.45 -4.78
C TYR A 95 7.50 23.22 -4.01
N LEU A 96 6.59 22.54 -3.31
CA LEU A 96 5.48 23.18 -2.60
C LEU A 96 5.74 23.28 -1.08
N HIS A 97 6.87 22.78 -0.59
CA HIS A 97 7.20 22.69 0.84
C HIS A 97 6.08 22.04 1.67
N GLY A 98 5.26 21.20 1.05
CA GLY A 98 4.12 20.55 1.69
C GLY A 98 4.56 19.32 2.48
N MET A 99 4.00 19.14 3.68
CA MET A 99 4.20 17.91 4.45
C MET A 99 3.18 16.85 4.02
N VAL A 100 3.67 15.75 3.46
CA VAL A 100 2.82 14.64 2.99
C VAL A 100 2.92 13.48 3.96
N TRP A 101 1.78 13.07 4.52
CA TRP A 101 1.72 11.89 5.37
C TRP A 101 1.66 10.62 4.51
N LEU A 102 2.83 10.08 4.19
CA LEU A 102 3.02 8.89 3.34
C LEU A 102 2.12 7.69 3.70
N PRO A 103 1.95 7.30 4.99
CA PRO A 103 1.16 6.13 5.35
C PRO A 103 -0.32 6.24 4.93
N LEU A 104 -0.89 7.44 4.97
CA LEU A 104 -2.28 7.69 4.59
C LEU A 104 -2.48 7.46 3.09
N LEU A 105 -1.58 8.01 2.27
CA LEU A 105 -1.64 7.82 0.82
C LEU A 105 -1.42 6.36 0.44
N ALA A 106 -0.49 5.67 1.10
CA ALA A 106 -0.24 4.24 0.86
C ALA A 106 -1.49 3.40 1.15
N ALA A 107 -2.16 3.65 2.29
CA ALA A 107 -3.41 2.97 2.64
C ALA A 107 -4.55 3.29 1.66
N ALA A 108 -4.66 4.54 1.20
CA ALA A 108 -5.69 4.96 0.26
C ALA A 108 -5.52 4.28 -1.11
N ILE A 109 -4.29 4.25 -1.64
CA ILE A 109 -4.01 3.57 -2.92
C ILE A 109 -4.27 2.07 -2.80
N ALA A 110 -3.83 1.44 -1.72
CA ALA A 110 -4.08 0.02 -1.49
C ALA A 110 -5.59 -0.30 -1.42
N LEU A 111 -6.40 0.59 -0.83
CA LEU A 111 -7.85 0.45 -0.82
C LEU A 111 -8.47 0.58 -2.22
N ILE A 112 -8.01 1.53 -3.03
CA ILE A 112 -8.49 1.76 -4.40
C ILE A 112 -8.11 0.60 -5.33
N TRP A 113 -6.95 -0.02 -5.10
CA TRP A 113 -6.44 -1.14 -5.91
C TRP A 113 -7.06 -2.50 -5.56
N ARG A 114 -7.82 -2.61 -4.46
CA ARG A 114 -8.41 -3.86 -3.99
C ARG A 114 -9.57 -4.34 -4.86
#